data_AF-B9M488-F1
#
_entry.id   AF-B9M488-F1
#
_cell.length_a   1.000
_cell.length_b   1.000
_cell.length_c   1.000
_cell.angle_alpha   90.00
_cell.angle_beta   90.00
_cell.angle_gamma   90.00
#
_symmetry.space_group_name_H-M   'P 1'
#
loop_
_entity.id
_entity.type
_entity.pdbx_description
1 polymer ?
#
loop_
_entity_poly.entity_id
_entity_poly.type
_entity_poly.pdbx_seq_one_letter_code
_entity_poly.pdbx_strand_id
1 'polypeptide(L)'
;MFDLTEVKYVKRITVGTDNPGRMRTPEELDEATALLNKCLTGTPKGCIIGAEKSFAVLQMGEHQVVLQWIVYHVGFPRKPIWLDD
;
A
#
# COMPACT_ATOMS: atom_id res chain seq x y z
N MET A 1 -21.54 8.89 -3.65
CA MET A 1 -20.32 9.58 -4.10
C MET A 1 -19.41 9.70 -2.89
N PHE A 2 -18.14 9.31 -2.99
CA PHE A 2 -17.20 9.45 -1.87
C PHE A 2 -16.76 10.90 -1.79
N ASP A 3 -16.96 11.54 -0.63
CA ASP A 3 -16.60 12.93 -0.41
C ASP A 3 -15.19 13.02 0.20
N LEU A 4 -14.26 13.64 -0.52
CA LEU A 4 -12.90 13.85 -0.07
C LEU A 4 -12.81 14.75 1.17
N THR A 5 -13.82 15.61 1.41
CA THR A 5 -13.86 16.48 2.60
C THR A 5 -14.06 15.71 3.89
N GLU A 6 -14.59 14.49 3.82
CA GLU A 6 -14.74 13.60 4.97
C GLU A 6 -13.43 12.91 5.35
N VAL A 7 -12.40 12.89 4.48
CA VAL A 7 -11.14 12.19 4.74
C VAL A 7 -10.30 12.97 5.75
N LYS A 8 -10.15 12.40 6.96
CA LYS A 8 -9.31 12.96 8.03
C LYS A 8 -8.03 12.16 8.28
N TYR A 9 -7.94 10.98 7.70
CA TYR A 9 -6.79 10.10 7.86
C TYR A 9 -6.54 9.34 6.56
N VAL A 10 -5.26 9.20 6.18
CA VAL A 10 -4.83 8.47 4.99
C VAL A 10 -3.79 7.45 5.38
N LYS A 11 -4.05 6.17 5.07
CA LYS A 11 -3.04 5.10 5.16
C LYS A 11 -2.47 4.84 3.77
N ARG A 12 -1.14 4.89 3.65
CA ARG A 12 -0.42 4.42 2.47
C ARG A 12 -0.05 2.95 2.66
N ILE A 13 -0.30 2.14 1.65
CA ILE A 13 -0.02 0.69 1.66
C ILE A 13 0.70 0.36 0.37
N THR A 14 1.97 -0.04 0.48
CA THR A 14 2.77 -0.50 -0.66
C THR A 14 2.56 -2.00 -0.86
N VAL A 15 2.07 -2.38 -2.03
CA VAL A 15 1.97 -3.77 -2.49
C VAL A 15 2.99 -3.98 -3.60
N GLY A 16 3.91 -4.93 -3.42
CA GLY A 16 5.08 -5.14 -4.27
C GLY A 16 6.40 -4.75 -3.58
N THR A 17 7.50 -4.80 -4.31
CA THR A 17 8.84 -4.52 -3.76
C THR A 17 9.32 -3.15 -4.21
N ASP A 18 9.49 -2.23 -3.26
CA ASP A 18 9.97 -0.86 -3.45
C ASP A 18 11.43 -0.64 -3.05
N ASN A 19 12.08 -1.66 -2.46
CA ASN A 19 13.46 -1.58 -2.00
C ASN A 19 14.35 -2.64 -2.68
N PRO A 20 15.38 -2.24 -3.45
CA PRO A 20 16.27 -3.18 -4.11
C PRO A 20 17.22 -3.93 -3.17
N GLY A 21 17.54 -3.36 -2.01
CA GLY A 21 18.39 -4.00 -1.02
C GLY A 21 17.67 -5.06 -0.20
N ARG A 22 16.34 -5.16 -0.33
CA ARG A 22 15.51 -6.11 0.39
C ARG A 22 14.27 -6.48 -0.43
N MET A 23 14.37 -7.58 -1.15
CA MET A 23 13.20 -8.22 -1.75
C MET A 23 12.22 -8.61 -0.64
N ARG A 24 10.95 -8.24 -0.81
CA ARG A 24 9.90 -8.69 0.11
C ARG A 24 9.66 -10.18 -0.08
N THR A 25 9.42 -10.89 1.00
CA THR A 25 9.00 -12.30 0.92
C THR A 25 7.56 -12.40 0.43
N PRO A 26 7.12 -13.55 -0.09
CA PRO A 26 5.72 -13.78 -0.43
C PRO A 26 4.77 -13.47 0.74
N GLU A 27 5.16 -13.83 1.96
CA GLU A 27 4.37 -13.58 3.17
C GLU A 27 4.18 -12.08 3.44
N GLU A 28 5.23 -11.26 3.27
CA GLU A 28 5.12 -9.81 3.43
C GLU A 28 4.23 -9.16 2.36
N LEU A 29 4.21 -9.72 1.16
CA LEU A 29 3.31 -9.27 0.08
C LEU A 29 1.85 -9.62 0.39
N ASP A 30 1.62 -10.82 0.93
CA ASP A 30 0.31 -11.27 1.36
C ASP A 30 -0.21 -10.45 2.55
N GLU A 31 0.65 -10.12 3.52
CA GLU A 31 0.32 -9.24 4.64
C GLU A 31 -0.07 -7.84 4.18
N ALA A 32 0.68 -7.25 3.24
CA ALA A 32 0.35 -5.94 2.66
C ALA A 32 -1.01 -5.98 1.93
N THR A 33 -1.28 -7.05 1.19
CA THR A 33 -2.55 -7.26 0.49
C THR A 33 -3.71 -7.48 1.47
N ALA A 34 -3.49 -8.25 2.53
CA ALA A 34 -4.45 -8.50 3.59
C ALA A 34 -4.79 -7.19 4.33
N LEU A 35 -3.79 -6.35 4.62
CA LEU A 35 -3.99 -5.04 5.21
C LEU A 35 -4.82 -4.13 4.29
N LEU A 36 -4.52 -4.09 2.99
CA LEU A 36 -5.32 -3.34 2.01
C LEU A 36 -6.77 -3.82 2.01
N ASN A 37 -6.99 -5.13 1.95
CA ASN A 37 -8.33 -5.72 1.99
C ASN A 37 -9.07 -5.38 3.30
N LYS A 38 -8.39 -5.44 4.44
CA LYS A 38 -8.95 -5.05 5.75
C LYS A 38 -9.34 -3.57 5.77
N CYS A 39 -8.54 -2.68 5.17
CA CYS A 39 -8.87 -1.27 5.02
C CYS A 39 -10.14 -1.03 4.19
N LEU A 40 -10.39 -1.86 3.18
CA LEU A 40 -11.51 -1.67 2.25
C LEU A 40 -12.80 -2.41 2.66
N THR A 41 -12.70 -3.36 3.58
CA THR A 41 -13.84 -4.18 4.03
C THR A 41 -14.18 -4.02 5.50
N GLY A 42 -13.21 -3.62 6.34
CA GLY A 42 -13.39 -3.42 7.78
C GLY A 42 -14.10 -2.12 8.15
N THR A 43 -14.31 -1.90 9.46
CA THR A 43 -14.93 -0.69 10.01
C THR A 43 -13.90 0.13 10.80
N PRO A 44 -13.81 1.46 10.60
CA PRO A 44 -14.48 2.23 9.54
C PRO A 44 -14.00 1.81 8.14
N LYS A 45 -14.92 1.80 7.17
CA LYS A 45 -14.63 1.41 5.79
C LYS A 45 -13.84 2.51 5.09
N GLY A 46 -12.63 2.18 4.66
CA GLY A 46 -11.79 3.07 3.87
C GLY A 46 -12.20 3.08 2.39
N CYS A 47 -11.70 4.07 1.67
CA CYS A 47 -11.83 4.15 0.21
C CYS A 47 -10.47 4.45 -0.42
N ILE A 48 -10.20 3.85 -1.57
CA ILE A 48 -9.00 4.20 -2.36
C ILE A 48 -9.21 5.60 -2.92
N ILE A 49 -8.38 6.53 -2.49
CA ILE A 49 -8.37 7.93 -2.97
C ILE A 49 -7.23 8.20 -3.95
N GLY A 50 -6.30 7.25 -4.11
CA GLY A 50 -5.19 7.32 -5.04
C GLY A 50 -4.47 5.99 -5.14
N ALA A 51 -3.84 5.76 -6.31
CA ALA A 51 -2.97 4.62 -6.55
C ALA A 51 -1.76 5.05 -7.37
N GLU A 52 -0.57 4.87 -6.81
CA GLU A 52 0.70 5.19 -7.45
C GLU A 52 1.30 3.90 -8.01
N LYS A 53 1.22 3.69 -9.33
CA LYS A 53 1.87 2.55 -9.98
C LYS A 53 3.32 2.91 -10.30
N SER A 54 4.25 2.19 -9.69
CA SER A 54 5.66 2.50 -9.75
C SER A 54 6.47 1.29 -10.21
N PHE A 55 7.57 1.57 -10.89
CA PHE A 55 8.57 0.57 -11.19
C PHE A 55 9.96 1.22 -11.16
N ALA A 56 10.97 0.42 -10.88
CA ALA A 56 12.36 0.82 -10.98
C ALA A 56 13.16 -0.29 -11.67
N VAL A 57 14.11 0.11 -12.49
CA VAL A 57 15.07 -0.80 -13.11
C VAL A 57 16.43 -0.42 -12.55
N LEU A 58 17.09 -1.38 -11.92
CA LEU A 58 18.33 -1.14 -11.19
C LEU A 58 19.40 -2.10 -11.66
N GLN A 59 20.58 -1.55 -11.90
CA GLN A 59 21.77 -2.33 -12.24
C GLN A 59 22.50 -2.71 -10.95
N MET A 60 22.65 -4.02 -10.70
CA MET A 60 23.36 -4.58 -9.56
C MET A 60 24.49 -5.49 -10.06
N GLY A 61 25.66 -4.88 -10.31
CA GLY A 61 26.76 -5.54 -10.99
C GLY A 61 26.37 -5.89 -12.43
N GLU A 62 26.48 -7.16 -12.79
CA GLU A 62 26.06 -7.67 -14.11
C GLU A 62 24.57 -8.06 -14.18
N HIS A 63 23.85 -8.00 -13.06
CA HIS A 63 22.42 -8.32 -13.00
C HIS A 63 21.57 -7.06 -13.13
N GLN A 64 20.46 -7.17 -13.85
CA GLN A 64 19.41 -6.16 -13.89
C GLN A 64 18.23 -6.65 -13.03
N VAL A 65 17.83 -5.83 -12.07
CA VAL A 65 16.69 -6.10 -11.20
C VAL A 65 15.56 -5.15 -11.57
N VAL A 66 14.38 -5.70 -11.81
CA VAL A 66 13.16 -4.92 -12.01
C VAL A 66 12.32 -5.00 -10.75
N LEU A 67 12.02 -3.84 -10.19
CA LEU A 67 11.12 -3.67 -9.07
C LEU A 67 9.79 -3.11 -9.57
N GLN A 68 8.69 -3.62 -9.05
CA GLN A 68 7.34 -3.14 -9.35
C GLN A 68 6.52 -3.11 -8.07
N TRP A 69 5.79 -2.02 -7.86
CA TRP A 69 4.90 -1.88 -6.72
C TRP A 69 3.79 -0.87 -7.00
N ILE A 70 2.72 -0.97 -6.20
CA ILE A 70 1.63 -0.01 -6.18
C ILE A 70 1.49 0.52 -4.76
N VAL A 71 1.49 1.84 -4.60
CA VAL A 71 1.12 2.48 -3.33
C VAL A 71 -0.35 2.85 -3.38
N TYR A 72 -1.17 2.19 -2.58
CA TYR A 72 -2.57 2.52 -2.39
C TYR A 72 -2.73 3.54 -1.28
N HIS A 73 -3.45 4.62 -1.55
CA HIS A 73 -3.78 5.65 -0.59
C HIS A 73 -5.23 5.41 -0.18
N VAL A 74 -5.42 4.92 1.04
CA VAL A 74 -6.75 4.63 1.59
C VAL A 74 -7.15 5.72 2.55
N GLY A 75 -8.18 6.48 2.19
CA GLY A 75 -8.76 7.54 3.00
C GLY A 75 -9.82 7.00 3.97
N PHE A 76 -9.87 7.57 5.17
CA PHE A 76 -10.83 7.26 6.22
C PHE A 76 -11.38 8.53 6.87
N PRO A 77 -12.64 8.51 7.36
CA PRO A 77 -13.21 9.62 8.13
C PRO A 77 -12.62 9.80 9.52
N ARG A 78 -11.96 8.75 10.04
CA ARG A 78 -11.19 8.72 11.28
C ARG A 78 -10.17 7.59 11.21
N LYS A 79 -9.10 7.65 12.00
CA LYS A 79 -8.14 6.54 12.10
C LYS A 79 -8.85 5.27 12.61
N PRO A 80 -8.73 4.12 11.91
CA PRO A 80 -9.24 2.85 12.42
C PRO A 80 -8.48 2.42 13.69
N ILE A 81 -9.18 1.96 14.72
CA ILE A 81 -8.57 1.57 16.00
C ILE A 81 -7.62 0.37 15.89
N TRP A 82 -7.88 -0.51 14.93
CA TRP A 82 -7.06 -1.69 14.64
C TRP A 82 -5.84 -1.39 13.77
N LEU A 83 -5.69 -0.14 13.32
CA LEU A 83 -4.56 0.31 12.50
C LEU A 83 -3.41 0.85 13.36
N ASP A 84 -3.56 0.80 14.68
CA ASP A 84 -2.48 1.02 15.64
C ASP A 84 -1.74 -0.32 15.87
N ASP A 85 -0.68 -0.50 15.08
CA ASP A 85 0.57 -1.26 15.33
C ASP A 85 1.57 -0.87 14.22
#